data_AF-A0A060Z1J8-F1
#
_entry.id   AF-A0A060Z1J8-F1
#
_cell.length_a   1.000
_cell.length_b   1.000
_cell.length_c   1.000
_cell.angle_alpha   90.00
_cell.angle_beta   90.00
_cell.angle_gamma   90.00
#
_symmetry.space_group_name_H-M   'P 1'
#
loop_
_entity.id
_entity.type
_entity.pdbx_description
1 polymer ?
#
loop_
_entity_poly.entity_id
_entity_poly.type
_entity_poly.pdbx_seq_one_letter_code
_entity_poly.pdbx_strand_id
1 'polypeptide(L)'
;MVQAEFRNVCEACFKSYPQLRSMALSHNKIPQSKIDEIQTKQETKVEKRIKEYINMERLVYTQDSIFIKGLKDHKAQFKEAIEEERFYDPEEIEDITATFNSTTFDSRKLTPDKLGVYYEIVYQRLADYVPMLILQFMLKESAKMLCIQIMDERDGADVVKLLSEDSMEGRRRAGLHQRLDRLKKAQEKLSEF
;
A
#
# COMPACT_ATOMS: atom_id res chain seq x y z
N MET A 1 -5.40 7.39 -8.20
CA MET A 1 -5.34 6.02 -8.76
C MET A 1 -6.24 5.04 -8.01
N VAL A 2 -6.01 4.74 -6.72
CA VAL A 2 -6.82 3.72 -5.98
C VAL A 2 -8.29 4.08 -5.86
N GLN A 3 -8.60 5.35 -5.55
CA GLN A 3 -9.98 5.85 -5.45
C GLN A 3 -10.77 5.69 -6.77
N ALA A 4 -10.12 5.93 -7.91
CA ALA A 4 -10.73 5.77 -9.22
C ALA A 4 -11.01 4.29 -9.51
N GLU A 5 -10.10 3.39 -9.16
CA GLU A 5 -10.33 1.94 -9.31
C GLU A 5 -11.48 1.45 -8.44
N PHE A 6 -11.59 1.93 -7.20
CA PHE A 6 -12.72 1.57 -6.33
C PHE A 6 -14.05 2.05 -6.92
N ARG A 7 -14.08 3.26 -7.50
CA ARG A 7 -15.26 3.77 -8.22
C ARG A 7 -15.58 2.92 -9.45
N ASN A 8 -14.60 2.60 -10.28
CA ASN A 8 -14.76 1.77 -11.47
C ASN A 8 -15.34 0.39 -11.12
N VAL A 9 -14.81 -0.26 -10.08
CA VAL A 9 -15.32 -1.57 -9.61
C VAL A 9 -16.75 -1.43 -9.11
N CYS A 10 -17.07 -0.41 -8.31
CA CYS A 10 -18.43 -0.19 -7.83
C CYS A 10 -19.42 0.08 -8.98
N GLU A 11 -19.02 0.86 -9.99
CA GLU A 11 -19.84 1.13 -11.18
C GLU A 11 -20.11 -0.14 -11.99
N ALA A 12 -19.08 -0.98 -12.17
CA ALA A 12 -19.20 -2.24 -12.88
C ALA A 12 -20.09 -3.25 -12.11
N CYS A 13 -19.89 -3.39 -10.80
CA CYS A 13 -20.64 -4.33 -9.97
C CYS A 13 -22.12 -3.95 -9.81
N PHE A 14 -22.44 -2.66 -9.70
CA PHE A 14 -23.80 -2.18 -9.44
C PHE A 14 -24.47 -1.53 -10.65
N LYS A 15 -24.01 -1.86 -11.87
CA LYS A 15 -24.55 -1.29 -13.12
C LYS A 15 -26.08 -1.42 -13.23
N SER A 16 -26.63 -2.58 -12.86
CA SER A 16 -28.06 -2.88 -12.98
C SER A 16 -28.91 -2.34 -11.82
N TYR A 17 -28.29 -1.94 -10.71
CA TYR A 17 -28.97 -1.59 -9.45
C TYR A 17 -28.64 -0.13 -9.07
N PRO A 18 -29.38 0.86 -9.60
CA PRO A 18 -29.06 2.28 -9.42
C PRO A 18 -29.10 2.74 -7.96
N GLN A 19 -29.97 2.17 -7.11
CA GLN A 19 -30.07 2.51 -5.70
C GLN A 19 -28.89 1.97 -4.88
N LEU A 20 -28.45 0.74 -5.16
CA LEU A 20 -27.25 0.17 -4.55
C LEU A 20 -25.99 0.91 -5.00
N ARG A 21 -25.96 1.32 -6.28
CA ARG A 21 -24.91 2.15 -6.83
C ARG A 21 -24.86 3.53 -6.17
N SER A 22 -26.00 4.19 -5.96
CA SER A 22 -26.04 5.51 -5.33
C SER A 22 -25.65 5.46 -3.86
N MET A 23 -25.99 4.37 -3.15
CA MET A 23 -25.52 4.10 -1.79
C MET A 23 -23.99 3.97 -1.74
N ALA A 24 -23.39 3.21 -2.66
CA ALA A 24 -21.94 3.02 -2.71
C ALA A 24 -21.16 4.25 -3.23
N LEU A 25 -21.72 5.01 -4.18
CA LEU A 25 -21.00 6.07 -4.91
C LEU A 25 -21.37 7.51 -4.53
N SER A 26 -22.46 7.72 -3.78
CA SER A 26 -23.11 9.01 -3.48
C SER A 26 -23.09 9.99 -4.67
N HIS A 27 -24.11 9.94 -5.53
CA HIS A 27 -24.16 10.71 -6.77
C HIS A 27 -23.95 12.23 -6.57
N ASN A 28 -22.92 12.77 -7.23
CA ASN A 28 -22.77 14.14 -7.75
C ASN A 28 -23.38 15.30 -6.94
N LYS A 29 -22.68 15.74 -5.87
CA LYS A 29 -22.54 17.15 -5.40
C LYS A 29 -22.17 17.28 -3.91
N ILE A 30 -21.94 16.18 -3.20
CA ILE A 30 -21.54 16.24 -1.78
C ILE A 30 -20.12 15.69 -1.65
N PRO A 31 -19.21 16.38 -0.95
CA PRO A 31 -17.81 15.97 -0.76
C PRO A 31 -17.64 14.74 0.18
N GLN A 32 -18.62 13.84 0.26
CA GLN A 32 -18.71 12.78 1.26
C GLN A 32 -19.19 11.46 0.64
N SER A 33 -18.59 11.02 -0.48
CA SER A 33 -18.73 9.60 -0.81
C SER A 33 -17.94 8.78 0.21
N LYS A 34 -18.44 7.61 0.61
CA LYS A 34 -17.76 6.74 1.59
C LYS A 34 -16.33 6.39 1.17
N ILE A 35 -16.15 6.20 -0.14
CA ILE A 35 -14.83 5.98 -0.74
C ILE A 35 -13.92 7.16 -0.43
N ASP A 36 -14.39 8.39 -0.59
CA ASP A 36 -13.60 9.60 -0.31
C ASP A 36 -13.32 9.74 1.19
N GLU A 37 -14.33 9.50 2.04
CA GLU A 37 -14.16 9.58 3.50
C GLU A 37 -13.13 8.57 4.01
N ILE A 38 -13.21 7.32 3.55
CA ILE A 38 -12.25 6.28 3.88
C ILE A 38 -10.86 6.67 3.39
N GLN A 39 -10.75 7.11 2.14
CA GLN A 39 -9.46 7.47 1.54
C GLN A 39 -8.82 8.65 2.29
N THR A 40 -9.54 9.75 2.52
CA THR A 40 -9.02 10.90 3.29
C THR A 40 -8.59 10.52 4.71
N LYS A 41 -9.35 9.65 5.39
CA LYS A 41 -8.96 9.12 6.71
C LYS A 41 -7.68 8.28 6.64
N GLN A 42 -7.53 7.43 5.63
CA GLN A 42 -6.31 6.64 5.46
C GLN A 42 -5.11 7.49 5.04
N GLU A 43 -5.28 8.48 4.16
CA GLU A 43 -4.24 9.42 3.76
C GLU A 43 -3.66 10.15 4.98
N THR A 44 -4.53 10.72 5.80
CA THR A 44 -4.12 11.41 7.04
C THR A 44 -3.36 10.48 7.98
N LYS A 45 -3.81 9.23 8.09
CA LYS A 45 -3.20 8.19 8.93
C LYS A 45 -1.83 7.75 8.40
N VAL A 46 -1.69 7.60 7.09
CA VAL A 46 -0.45 7.25 6.40
C VAL A 46 0.57 8.38 6.52
N GLU A 47 0.15 9.61 6.23
CA GLU A 47 0.99 10.80 6.32
C GLU A 47 1.55 10.97 7.73
N LYS A 48 0.70 10.82 8.76
CA LYS A 48 1.14 10.86 10.16
C LYS A 48 2.21 9.81 10.45
N ARG A 49 1.99 8.55 10.04
CA ARG A 49 2.97 7.47 10.28
C ARG A 49 4.28 7.67 9.53
N ILE A 50 4.25 8.20 8.31
CA ILE A 50 5.47 8.51 7.56
C ILE A 50 6.26 9.61 8.27
N LYS A 51 5.60 10.67 8.71
CA LYS A 51 6.25 11.76 9.48
C LYS A 51 6.85 11.24 10.79
N GLU A 52 6.11 10.42 11.53
CA GLU A 52 6.60 9.78 12.75
C GLU A 52 7.83 8.90 12.48
N TYR A 53 7.79 8.08 11.42
CA TYR A 53 8.91 7.22 11.05
C TYR A 53 10.16 8.01 10.68
N ILE A 54 10.02 9.06 9.85
CA ILE A 54 11.13 9.96 9.50
C ILE A 54 11.69 10.65 10.75
N ASN A 55 10.82 11.08 11.68
CA ASN A 55 11.27 11.68 12.94
C ASN A 55 12.04 10.67 13.82
N MET A 56 11.68 9.39 13.79
CA MET A 56 12.44 8.35 14.48
C MET A 56 13.82 8.12 13.84
N GLU A 57 13.92 8.08 12.51
CA GLU A 57 15.21 7.93 11.81
C GLU A 57 16.18 9.11 12.05
N ARG A 58 15.64 10.28 12.44
CA ARG A 58 16.46 11.45 12.84
C ARG A 58 17.13 11.32 14.21
N LEU A 59 16.69 10.37 15.05
CA LEU A 59 17.33 10.14 16.36
C LEU A 59 18.72 9.48 16.24
N VAL A 60 19.10 9.05 15.03
CA VAL A 60 20.38 8.42 14.69
C VAL A 60 20.72 7.27 15.64
N TYR A 61 20.24 6.08 15.30
CA TYR A 61 20.50 4.87 16.08
C TYR A 61 21.62 4.04 15.44
N THR A 62 22.81 4.08 16.04
CA THR A 62 24.03 3.43 15.50
C THR A 62 24.30 2.04 16.09
N GLN A 63 23.45 1.58 17.02
CA GLN A 63 23.59 0.26 17.65
C GLN A 63 22.85 -0.83 16.90
N ASP A 64 22.19 -0.52 15.78
CA ASP A 64 21.50 -1.56 15.02
C ASP A 64 22.46 -2.47 14.26
N SER A 65 22.08 -3.73 14.14
CA SER A 65 22.88 -4.76 13.48
C SER A 65 23.07 -4.50 11.98
N ILE A 66 22.20 -3.71 11.36
CA ILE A 66 22.23 -3.40 9.93
C ILE A 66 23.34 -2.39 9.65
N PHE A 67 23.47 -1.37 10.49
CA PHE A 67 24.52 -0.36 10.48
C PHE A 67 25.87 -0.98 10.82
N ILE A 68 25.93 -1.82 11.85
CA ILE A 68 27.17 -2.56 12.18
C ILE A 68 27.61 -3.44 11.00
N LYS A 69 26.67 -4.08 10.32
CA LYS A 69 26.96 -4.86 9.11
C LYS A 69 27.41 -3.95 7.96
N GLY A 70 26.72 -2.86 7.69
CA GLY A 70 27.11 -1.88 6.67
C GLY A 70 28.52 -1.33 6.90
N LEU A 71 28.88 -1.04 8.15
CA LEU A 71 30.25 -0.63 8.49
C LEU A 71 31.30 -1.73 8.19
N LYS A 72 30.95 -3.01 8.36
CA LYS A 72 31.83 -4.12 8.00
C LYS A 72 31.93 -4.32 6.49
N ASP A 73 30.84 -4.11 5.78
CA ASP A 73 30.78 -4.28 4.32
C ASP A 73 31.60 -3.18 3.61
N HIS A 74 31.58 -1.95 4.14
CA HIS A 74 32.41 -0.83 3.66
C HIS A 74 33.85 -0.80 4.24
N LYS A 75 34.27 -1.84 4.97
CA LYS A 75 35.57 -1.91 5.66
C LYS A 75 36.78 -1.72 4.73
N ALA A 76 36.72 -2.19 3.49
CA ALA A 76 37.80 -2.03 2.53
C ALA A 76 37.95 -0.56 2.10
N GLN A 77 36.84 0.12 1.82
CA GLN A 77 36.80 1.54 1.44
C GLN A 77 37.28 2.44 2.58
N PHE A 78 36.93 2.10 3.83
CA PHE A 78 37.42 2.82 5.00
C PHE A 78 38.92 2.63 5.25
N LYS A 79 39.51 1.50 4.82
CA LYS A 79 40.96 1.26 4.92
C LYS A 79 41.74 2.05 3.87
N GLU A 80 41.27 2.06 2.62
CA GLU A 80 41.86 2.85 1.54
C GLU A 80 41.86 4.35 1.88
N ALA A 81 40.77 4.88 2.43
CA ALA A 81 40.70 6.28 2.88
C ALA A 81 41.69 6.64 4.02
N ILE A 82 42.11 5.65 4.83
CA ILE A 82 43.11 5.84 5.88
C ILE A 82 44.54 5.72 5.32
N GLU A 83 44.75 4.89 4.30
CA GLU A 83 46.04 4.63 3.65
C GLU A 83 46.41 5.74 2.65
N GLU A 84 45.46 6.29 1.89
CA GLU A 84 45.70 7.40 0.94
C GLU A 84 46.18 8.70 1.63
N GLU A 85 45.83 8.92 2.91
CA GLU A 85 46.30 10.08 3.69
C GLU A 85 47.58 9.82 4.51
N ARG A 86 48.02 8.57 4.67
CA ARG A 86 49.25 8.25 5.42
C ARG A 86 50.44 8.12 4.48
N PHE A 87 51.13 9.23 4.27
CA PHE A 87 52.52 9.22 3.83
C PHE A 87 53.43 8.84 5.01
N TYR A 88 53.51 7.57 5.46
CA TYR A 88 54.63 7.09 6.31
C TYR A 88 54.73 5.55 6.40
N ASP A 89 55.96 5.13 6.73
CA ASP A 89 56.69 3.85 6.61
C ASP A 89 55.96 2.50 6.77
N PRO A 90 56.33 1.44 6.00
CA PRO A 90 55.65 0.13 5.95
C PRO A 90 55.82 -0.84 7.14
N GLU A 91 56.48 -0.47 8.25
CA GLU A 91 56.92 -1.45 9.26
C GLU A 91 56.00 -1.69 10.48
N GLU A 92 54.84 -1.02 10.59
CA GLU A 92 53.87 -1.27 11.69
C GLU A 92 52.61 -2.03 11.24
N ILE A 93 52.74 -3.03 10.37
CA ILE A 93 51.65 -3.98 10.05
C ILE A 93 51.82 -5.22 10.93
N GLU A 94 51.69 -5.07 12.24
CA GLU A 94 51.48 -6.21 13.13
C GLU A 94 50.09 -6.13 13.75
N ASP A 95 49.26 -7.08 13.33
CA ASP A 95 47.97 -7.48 13.90
C ASP A 95 46.81 -6.46 13.89
N ILE A 96 46.41 -6.04 12.68
CA ILE A 96 45.16 -5.31 12.43
C ILE A 96 43.92 -6.17 12.79
N THR A 97 44.08 -7.48 13.02
CA THR A 97 42.99 -8.41 13.34
C THR A 97 42.54 -8.35 14.80
N ALA A 98 43.42 -8.05 15.76
CA ALA A 98 43.09 -8.01 17.18
C ALA A 98 42.45 -6.69 17.65
N THR A 99 42.70 -5.58 16.96
CA THR A 99 42.20 -4.23 17.29
C THR A 99 40.88 -3.89 16.57
N PHE A 100 40.14 -4.90 16.09
CA PHE A 100 38.79 -4.71 15.51
C PHE A 100 37.68 -4.54 16.56
N ASN A 101 38.05 -4.61 17.84
CA ASN A 101 37.15 -4.36 18.96
C ASN A 101 37.16 -2.85 19.26
N SER A 102 36.12 -2.15 18.78
CA SER A 102 35.70 -0.81 19.19
C SER A 102 36.56 0.41 18.79
N THR A 103 37.87 0.31 18.56
CA THR A 103 38.74 1.51 18.42
C THR A 103 39.08 1.91 16.99
N THR A 104 39.05 0.98 16.02
CA THR A 104 39.37 1.27 14.60
C THR A 104 38.37 2.19 13.92
N PHE A 105 37.10 2.16 14.35
CA PHE A 105 36.10 3.12 13.91
C PHE A 105 36.14 4.42 14.72
N ASP A 106 36.87 4.52 15.83
CA ASP A 106 36.83 5.70 16.73
C ASP A 106 37.67 6.89 16.23
N SER A 107 38.06 6.88 14.95
CA SER A 107 38.69 8.03 14.33
C SER A 107 37.64 9.03 13.87
N ARG A 108 37.69 10.26 14.40
CA ARG A 108 36.91 11.42 13.91
C ARG A 108 37.06 11.63 12.39
N LYS A 109 38.12 11.11 11.76
CA LYS A 109 38.36 11.20 10.33
C LYS A 109 37.38 10.39 9.47
N LEU A 110 36.84 9.29 10.00
CA LEU A 110 35.91 8.40 9.28
C LEU A 110 34.44 8.80 9.44
N THR A 111 34.18 9.91 10.14
CA THR A 111 32.82 10.43 10.38
C THR A 111 32.02 10.67 9.09
N PRO A 112 32.55 11.29 8.01
CA PRO A 112 31.78 11.50 6.79
C PRO A 112 31.41 10.18 6.10
N ASP A 113 32.33 9.21 6.05
CA ASP A 113 32.08 7.95 5.35
C ASP A 113 31.08 7.06 6.11
N LYS A 114 31.18 7.03 7.45
CA LYS A 114 30.17 6.38 8.31
C LYS A 114 28.78 7.00 8.15
N LEU A 115 28.72 8.33 8.00
CA LEU A 115 27.48 9.05 7.76
C LEU A 115 26.90 8.70 6.38
N GLY A 116 27.77 8.50 5.38
CA GLY A 116 27.38 7.97 4.06
C GLY A 116 26.68 6.61 4.19
N VAL A 117 27.29 5.66 4.90
CA VAL A 117 26.69 4.33 5.16
C VAL A 117 25.38 4.45 5.93
N TYR A 118 25.28 5.36 6.90
CA TYR A 118 24.04 5.59 7.62
C TYR A 118 22.92 6.07 6.69
N TYR A 119 23.18 7.05 5.82
CA TYR A 119 22.20 7.57 4.88
C TYR A 119 21.78 6.53 3.84
N GLU A 120 22.69 5.68 3.39
CA GLU A 120 22.36 4.58 2.49
C GLU A 120 21.36 3.61 3.14
N ILE A 121 21.58 3.27 4.41
CA ILE A 121 20.68 2.39 5.16
C ILE A 121 19.32 3.05 5.39
N VAL A 122 19.28 4.32 5.80
CA VAL A 122 18.02 5.07 5.98
C VAL A 122 17.24 5.14 4.67
N TYR A 123 17.94 5.36 3.55
CA TYR A 123 17.32 5.35 2.23
C TYR A 123 16.65 4.01 1.93
N GLN A 124 17.34 2.89 2.14
CA GLN A 124 16.76 1.55 1.93
C GLN A 124 15.54 1.30 2.83
N ARG A 125 15.63 1.64 4.12
CA ARG A 125 14.51 1.51 5.07
C ARG A 125 13.29 2.29 4.64
N LEU A 126 13.48 3.54 4.19
CA LEU A 126 12.39 4.37 3.69
C LEU A 126 11.82 3.81 2.38
N ALA A 127 12.67 3.31 1.48
CA ALA A 127 12.28 2.69 0.22
C ALA A 127 11.45 1.42 0.43
N ASP A 128 11.69 0.68 1.51
CA ASP A 128 10.89 -0.49 1.88
C ASP A 128 9.60 -0.08 2.62
N TYR A 129 9.75 0.73 3.66
CA TYR A 129 8.67 1.05 4.60
C TYR A 129 7.55 1.89 3.96
N VAL A 130 7.90 2.94 3.21
CA VAL A 130 6.90 3.88 2.67
C VAL A 130 5.95 3.18 1.67
N PRO A 131 6.44 2.42 0.66
CA PRO A 131 5.55 1.70 -0.24
C PRO A 131 4.71 0.63 0.47
N MET A 132 5.29 -0.12 1.42
CA MET A 132 4.54 -1.11 2.20
C MET A 132 3.39 -0.45 2.98
N LEU A 133 3.64 0.71 3.57
CA LEU A 133 2.66 1.43 4.38
C LEU A 133 1.52 1.99 3.50
N ILE A 134 1.86 2.56 2.34
CA ILE A 134 0.87 2.99 1.35
C ILE A 134 0.02 1.79 0.92
N LEU A 135 0.64 0.67 0.52
CA LEU A 135 -0.10 -0.52 0.07
C LEU A 135 -1.04 -1.07 1.14
N GLN A 136 -0.58 -1.12 2.40
CA GLN A 136 -1.38 -1.64 3.50
C GLN A 136 -2.59 -0.75 3.79
N PHE A 137 -2.39 0.55 3.97
CA PHE A 137 -3.47 1.43 4.43
C PHE A 137 -4.33 1.95 3.28
N MET A 138 -3.72 2.44 2.19
CA MET A 138 -4.45 3.08 1.09
C MET A 138 -5.24 2.07 0.25
N LEU A 139 -4.74 0.83 0.13
CA LEU A 139 -5.39 -0.23 -0.65
C LEU A 139 -6.07 -1.28 0.24
N LYS A 140 -5.30 -2.07 0.99
CA LYS A 140 -5.85 -3.24 1.70
C LYS A 140 -6.85 -2.85 2.80
N GLU A 141 -6.47 -1.92 3.67
CA GLU A 141 -7.32 -1.49 4.78
C GLU A 141 -8.50 -0.68 4.27
N SER A 142 -8.29 0.24 3.32
CA SER A 142 -9.37 0.96 2.62
C SER A 142 -10.40 0.02 2.01
N ALA A 143 -9.98 -1.02 1.28
CA ALA A 143 -10.90 -2.00 0.69
C ALA A 143 -11.71 -2.73 1.78
N LYS A 144 -11.04 -3.18 2.85
CA LYS A 144 -11.71 -3.85 3.98
C LYS A 144 -12.75 -2.95 4.65
N MET A 145 -12.39 -1.69 4.93
CA MET A 145 -13.33 -0.73 5.54
C MET A 145 -14.49 -0.43 4.62
N LEU A 146 -14.26 -0.30 3.31
CA LEU A 146 -15.32 -0.08 2.35
C LEU A 146 -16.31 -1.24 2.33
N CYS A 147 -15.82 -2.49 2.32
CA CYS A 147 -16.68 -3.67 2.41
C CYS A 147 -17.52 -3.67 3.69
N ILE A 148 -16.91 -3.42 4.85
CA ILE A 148 -17.62 -3.38 6.13
C ILE A 148 -18.69 -2.28 6.11
N GLN A 149 -18.33 -1.06 5.70
CA GLN A 149 -19.28 0.06 5.69
C GLN A 149 -20.46 -0.14 4.74
N ILE A 150 -20.26 -0.79 3.58
CA ILE A 150 -21.35 -1.13 2.67
C ILE A 150 -22.22 -2.25 3.27
N MET A 151 -21.61 -3.22 3.95
CA MET A 151 -22.32 -4.29 4.64
C MET A 151 -23.17 -3.77 5.80
N ASP A 152 -22.67 -2.82 6.58
CA ASP A 152 -23.39 -2.25 7.72
C ASP A 152 -24.62 -1.44 7.26
N GLU A 153 -24.58 -0.85 6.06
CA GLU A 153 -25.71 -0.10 5.49
C GLU A 153 -26.91 -0.96 5.10
N ARG A 154 -26.75 -2.29 5.04
CA ARG A 154 -27.89 -3.17 4.77
C ARG A 154 -28.83 -3.26 5.98
N ASP A 155 -28.34 -3.00 7.19
CA ASP A 155 -29.09 -3.19 8.41
C ASP A 155 -30.18 -2.11 8.50
N GLY A 156 -31.44 -2.52 8.34
CA GLY A 156 -32.60 -1.63 8.30
C GLY A 156 -32.91 -1.01 6.93
N ALA A 157 -32.17 -1.37 5.87
CA ALA A 157 -32.44 -0.90 4.52
C ALA A 157 -33.65 -1.62 3.88
N ASP A 158 -34.43 -0.89 3.10
CA ASP A 158 -35.47 -1.46 2.24
C ASP A 158 -34.81 -2.23 1.09
N VAL A 159 -34.71 -3.55 1.25
CA VAL A 159 -34.08 -4.46 0.29
C VAL A 159 -34.77 -4.40 -1.08
N VAL A 160 -36.09 -4.21 -1.11
CA VAL A 160 -36.86 -4.16 -2.36
C VAL A 160 -36.48 -2.92 -3.15
N LYS A 161 -36.35 -1.79 -2.46
CA LYS A 161 -35.88 -0.55 -3.06
C LYS A 161 -34.40 -0.63 -3.46
N LEU A 162 -33.55 -1.24 -2.64
CA LEU A 162 -32.11 -1.33 -2.90
C LEU A 162 -31.80 -2.20 -4.13
N LEU A 163 -32.52 -3.31 -4.26
CA LEU A 163 -32.40 -4.26 -5.38
C LEU A 163 -33.34 -3.92 -6.54
N SER A 164 -33.94 -2.73 -6.57
CA SER A 164 -34.72 -2.30 -7.72
C SER A 164 -33.79 -2.12 -8.92
N GLU A 165 -34.05 -2.87 -9.98
CA GLU A 165 -33.28 -2.75 -11.23
C GLU A 165 -33.63 -1.46 -11.98
N ASP A 166 -32.73 -1.06 -12.88
CA ASP A 166 -33.09 -0.08 -13.91
C ASP A 166 -34.30 -0.59 -14.72
N SER A 167 -35.29 0.29 -14.89
CA SER A 167 -36.56 0.00 -15.55
C SER A 167 -36.37 -0.55 -16.97
N MET A 168 -35.31 -0.13 -17.67
CA MET A 168 -35.00 -0.66 -19.01
C MET A 168 -34.47 -2.09 -18.97
N GLU A 169 -33.51 -2.38 -18.10
CA GLU A 169 -32.93 -3.72 -17.95
C GLU A 169 -33.97 -4.72 -17.43
N GLY A 170 -34.81 -4.30 -16.48
CA GLY A 170 -35.91 -5.10 -15.96
C GLY A 170 -36.91 -5.50 -17.06
N ARG A 171 -37.33 -4.53 -17.90
CA ARG A 171 -38.19 -4.81 -19.06
C ARG A 171 -37.54 -5.75 -20.07
N ARG A 172 -36.26 -5.52 -20.38
CA ARG A 172 -35.50 -6.36 -21.32
C ARG A 172 -35.41 -7.81 -20.81
N ARG A 173 -35.11 -8.01 -19.54
CA ARG A 173 -35.06 -9.33 -18.89
C ARG A 173 -36.42 -10.03 -18.94
N ALA A 174 -37.49 -9.32 -18.58
CA ALA A 174 -38.85 -9.88 -18.66
C ALA A 174 -39.22 -10.33 -20.08
N GLY A 175 -38.86 -9.54 -21.10
CA GLY A 175 -39.07 -9.90 -22.50
C GLY A 175 -38.27 -11.14 -22.93
N LEU A 176 -37.01 -11.26 -22.50
CA LEU A 176 -36.18 -12.43 -22.78
C LEU A 176 -36.70 -13.69 -22.09
N HIS A 177 -37.14 -13.59 -20.84
CA HIS A 177 -37.78 -14.70 -20.12
C HIS A 177 -39.04 -15.19 -20.84
N GLN A 178 -39.91 -14.27 -21.24
CA GLN A 178 -41.12 -14.65 -21.96
C GLN A 178 -40.82 -15.38 -23.28
N ARG A 179 -39.78 -14.95 -24.01
CA ARG A 179 -39.34 -15.63 -25.24
C ARG A 179 -38.75 -17.00 -24.96
N LEU A 180 -37.93 -17.12 -23.92
CA LEU A 180 -37.35 -18.39 -23.48
C LEU A 180 -38.45 -19.40 -23.13
N ASP A 181 -39.48 -18.98 -22.38
CA ASP A 181 -40.59 -19.86 -21.99
C ASP A 181 -41.39 -20.35 -23.20
N ARG A 182 -41.60 -19.49 -24.19
CA ARG A 182 -42.24 -19.88 -25.46
C ARG A 182 -41.39 -20.89 -26.23
N LEU A 183 -40.09 -20.69 -26.28
CA LEU A 183 -39.15 -21.61 -26.94
C LEU A 183 -39.09 -22.96 -26.23
N LYS A 184 -39.05 -22.99 -24.90
CA LYS A 184 -39.11 -24.23 -24.11
C LYS A 184 -40.38 -25.02 -24.40
N LYS A 185 -41.54 -24.36 -24.36
CA LYS A 185 -42.83 -25.01 -24.70
C LYS A 185 -42.86 -25.54 -26.14
N ALA A 186 -42.23 -24.84 -27.09
CA ALA A 186 -42.13 -25.32 -28.46
C ALA A 186 -41.20 -26.53 -28.57
N GLN A 187 -40.07 -26.53 -27.85
CA GLN A 187 -39.14 -27.66 -27.80
C GLN A 187 -39.78 -28.90 -27.16
N GLU A 188 -40.50 -28.74 -26.05
CA GLU A 188 -41.24 -29.84 -25.40
C GLU A 188 -42.22 -30.50 -26.39
N LYS A 189 -43.02 -29.69 -27.10
CA LYS A 189 -43.93 -30.20 -28.12
C LYS A 189 -43.23 -30.90 -29.29
N LEU A 190 -42.04 -30.42 -29.69
CA LEU A 190 -41.25 -31.06 -30.73
C LEU A 190 -40.62 -32.38 -30.26
N SER A 191 -40.35 -32.53 -28.95
CA SER A 191 -39.84 -33.78 -28.38
C SER A 191 -40.91 -34.84 -28.12
N GLU A 192 -42.18 -34.41 -28.03
CA GLU A 192 -43.35 -35.30 -27.93
C GLU A 192 -43.82 -35.84 -29.30
N PHE A 193 -43.31 -35.27 -30.40
CA PHE A 193 -43.50 -35.73 -31.77
C PHE A 193 -42.46 -36.78 -32.17
#